data_AF-A0A1E4E752-F1
#
_entry.id   AF-A0A1E4E752-F1
#
_cell.length_a   1.000
_cell.length_b   1.000
_cell.length_c   1.000
_cell.angle_alpha   90.00
_cell.angle_beta   90.00
_cell.angle_gamma   90.00
#
_symmetry.space_group_name_H-M   'P 1'
#
loop_
_entity.id
_entity.type
_entity.pdbx_description
1 polymer ?
#
loop_
_entity_poly.entity_id
_entity_poly.type
_entity_poly.pdbx_seq_one_letter_code
_entity_poly.pdbx_strand_id
1 'polypeptide(L)' 'MEALIKLLQAMTFPTMFFVGLAIRLFVGMRQFNRRGLGGLQHFDNYFVGLITLFIEWVLKWTAFALMLWGLWGWLFK' A
#
# COMPACT_ATOMS: atom_id res chain seq x y z
N MET A 1 9.13 -8.04 -15.06
CA MET A 1 9.20 -6.55 -15.08
C MET A 1 8.36 -5.95 -16.19
N GLU A 2 8.51 -6.41 -17.43
CA GLU A 2 7.79 -5.85 -18.59
C GLU A 2 6.25 -5.85 -18.44
N ALA A 3 5.67 -6.93 -17.91
CA ALA A 3 4.22 -7.03 -17.69
C ALA A 3 3.69 -5.98 -16.68
N LEU A 4 4.44 -5.70 -15.61
CA LEU A 4 4.06 -4.71 -14.61
C LEU A 4 4.08 -3.29 -15.20
N ILE A 5 5.10 -2.98 -16.01
CA ILE A 5 5.21 -1.68 -16.67
C ILE A 5 4.06 -1.48 -17.64
N LYS A 6 3.74 -2.49 -18.46
CA LYS A 6 2.59 -2.44 -19.38
C LYS A 6 1.27 -2.26 -18.64
N LEU A 7 1.08 -2.96 -17.52
CA LEU A 7 -0.10 -2.82 -16.68
C LEU A 7 -0.22 -1.42 -16.08
N LEU A 8 0.87 -0.84 -15.57
CA LEU A 8 0.87 0.55 -15.09
C LEU A 8 0.54 1.53 -16.22
N GLN A 9 1.11 1.36 -17.42
CA GLN A 9 0.82 2.24 -18.56
C GLN A 9 -0.63 2.15 -19.03
N ALA A 10 -1.29 1.00 -18.86
CA ALA A 10 -2.68 0.81 -19.24
C ALA A 10 -3.68 1.41 -18.23
N MET A 11 -3.27 1.70 -16.99
CA MET A 11 -4.15 2.27 -15.97
C MET A 11 -4.40 3.75 -16.21
N THR A 12 -5.65 4.19 -16.06
CA THR A 12 -5.96 5.62 -16.00
C THR A 12 -5.46 6.24 -14.69
N PHE A 13 -5.19 7.55 -14.68
CA PHE A 13 -4.73 8.25 -13.48
C PHE A 13 -5.67 8.13 -12.26
N PRO A 14 -7.01 8.24 -12.41
CA PRO A 14 -7.92 7.97 -11.29
C PRO A 14 -7.82 6.53 -10.79
N THR A 15 -7.72 5.55 -11.69
CA THR A 15 -7.55 4.14 -11.31
C THR A 15 -6.28 3.94 -10.49
N MET A 16 -5.15 4.53 -10.89
CA MET A 16 -3.90 4.46 -10.11
C MET A 16 -4.07 5.01 -8.70
N PHE A 17 -4.74 6.17 -8.56
CA PHE A 17 -5.02 6.77 -7.26
C PHE A 17 -5.84 5.85 -6.36
N PHE A 18 -6.95 5.31 -6.88
CA PHE A 18 -7.83 4.44 -6.10
C PHE A 18 -7.20 3.08 -5.77
N VAL A 19 -6.35 2.53 -6.66
CA VAL A 19 -5.55 1.34 -6.34
C VAL A 19 -4.59 1.63 -5.18
N GLY A 20 -3.89 2.76 -5.22
CA GLY A 20 -3.02 3.18 -4.11
C GLY A 20 -3.80 3.37 -2.80
N LEU A 21 -4.97 4.01 -2.86
CA LEU A 21 -5.87 4.17 -1.71
C LEU A 21 -6.33 2.81 -1.15
N ALA A 22 -6.72 1.87 -2.01
CA ALA A 22 -7.15 0.54 -1.62
C ALA A 22 -6.03 -0.22 -0.89
N ILE A 23 -4.79 -0.18 -1.41
CA ILE A 23 -3.62 -0.76 -0.74
C ILE A 23 -3.42 -0.12 0.64
N ARG A 24 -3.50 1.22 0.74
CA ARG A 24 -3.31 1.93 2.00
C ARG A 24 -4.34 1.53 3.06
N LEU A 25 -5.61 1.44 2.67
CA LEU A 25 -6.70 1.03 3.56
C LEU A 25 -6.57 -0.44 3.96
N PHE A 26 -6.22 -1.32 3.03
CA PHE A 26 -6.02 -2.74 3.31
C PHE A 26 -4.89 -2.96 4.34
N VAL A 27 -3.74 -2.31 4.14
CA VAL A 27 -2.64 -2.36 5.11
C VAL A 27 -3.08 -1.77 6.45
N GLY A 28 -3.79 -0.63 6.46
CA GLY A 28 -4.29 -0.01 7.68
C GLY A 28 -5.24 -0.91 8.48
N MET A 29 -6.18 -1.57 7.79
CA MET A 29 -7.10 -2.53 8.35
C MET A 29 -6.36 -3.74 8.94
N ARG A 30 -5.37 -4.30 8.23
CA ARG A 30 -4.54 -5.39 8.75
C ARG A 30 -3.76 -4.98 10.00
N GLN A 31 -3.22 -3.77 10.03
CA GLN A 31 -2.52 -3.25 11.20
C GLN A 31 -3.48 -3.06 12.37
N PHE A 32 -4.69 -2.55 12.12
CA PHE A 32 -5.72 -2.36 13.14
C PHE A 32 -6.15 -3.70 13.75
N ASN A 33 -6.46 -4.70 12.92
CA ASN A 33 -6.90 -6.01 13.36
C ASN A 33 -5.84 -6.82 14.13
N ARG A 34 -4.55 -6.41 14.06
CA ARG A 34 -3.45 -7.03 14.80
C ARG A 34 -3.13 -6.33 16.13
N ARG A 35 -3.75 -5.19 16.42
CA ARG A 35 -3.52 -4.47 17.68
C ARG A 35 -4.29 -5.15 18.81
N GLY A 36 -3.59 -5.40 19.91
CA GLY A 36 -4.17 -5.87 21.16
C GLY A 36 -4.54 -4.72 22.11
N LEU A 37 -4.68 -5.03 23.39
CA LEU A 37 -4.90 -4.04 24.45
C LEU A 37 -3.79 -2.96 24.43
N GLY A 38 -4.19 -1.69 24.51
CA GLY A 38 -3.27 -0.55 24.44
C GLY A 38 -2.79 -0.19 23.03
N GLY A 39 -3.31 -0.82 21.97
CA GLY A 39 -2.95 -0.49 20.59
C GLY A 39 -1.59 -1.03 20.14
N LEU A 40 -0.95 -1.86 20.97
CA LEU A 40 0.32 -2.52 20.65
C LEU A 40 0.11 -3.63 19.62
N GLN A 41 0.97 -3.66 18.61
CA GLN A 41 0.98 -4.75 17.64
C GLN A 41 1.51 -6.02 18.30
N HIS A 42 0.70 -7.07 18.26
CA HIS A 42 1.10 -8.38 18.76
C HIS A 42 1.58 -9.25 17.59
N PHE A 43 2.74 -9.86 17.78
CA PHE A 43 3.29 -10.87 16.88
C PHE A 43 3.81 -12.02 17.73
N ASP A 44 3.43 -13.25 17.40
CA ASP A 44 3.85 -14.45 18.15
C ASP A 44 5.28 -14.89 17.79
N ASN A 45 5.84 -14.36 16.70
CA ASN A 45 7.17 -14.70 16.22
C ASN A 45 7.89 -13.45 15.68
N TYR A 46 9.15 -13.27 16.10
CA TYR A 46 9.98 -12.13 15.72
C TYR A 46 10.16 -12.00 14.19
N PHE A 47 10.52 -13.09 13.50
CA PHE A 47 10.74 -13.07 12.05
C PHE A 47 9.46 -12.85 11.26
N VAL A 48 8.34 -13.41 11.73
CA VAL A 48 7.02 -13.13 11.13
C VAL A 48 6.68 -11.65 11.28
N GLY A 49 6.93 -11.05 12.46
CA GLY A 49 6.78 -9.63 12.69
C GLY A 49 7.65 -8.78 11.76
N LEU A 50 8.95 -9.10 11.68
CA LEU A 50 9.91 -8.41 10.85
C LEU A 50 9.51 -8.42 9.36
N ILE A 51 9.18 -9.60 8.82
CA ILE A 51 8.77 -9.75 7.42
C ILE A 51 7.45 -9.03 7.16
N THR A 52 6.47 -9.17 8.06
CA THR A 52 5.17 -8.50 7.93
C THR A 52 5.34 -6.99 7.89
N LEU A 53 6.10 -6.42 8.83
CA LEU A 53 6.34 -4.98 8.90
C LEU A 53 7.12 -4.47 7.69
N PHE A 54 8.09 -5.24 7.20
CA PHE A 54 8.83 -4.90 5.99
C PHE A 54 7.91 -4.85 4.76
N ILE A 55 7.06 -5.86 4.56
CA ILE A 55 6.10 -5.89 3.45
C ILE A 55 5.09 -4.74 3.59
N GLU A 56 4.56 -4.50 4.78
CA GLU A 56 3.64 -3.37 5.03
C GLU A 56 4.32 -2.02 4.73
N TRP A 57 5.59 -1.87 5.03
CA TRP A 57 6.38 -0.67 4.70
C TRP A 57 6.51 -0.50 3.18
N VAL A 58 6.90 -1.55 2.44
CA VAL A 58 6.98 -1.52 0.97
C VAL A 58 5.62 -1.15 0.37
N LEU A 59 4.54 -1.82 0.78
CA LEU A 59 3.19 -1.55 0.29
C LEU A 59 2.73 -0.11 0.56
N LYS A 60 3.07 0.46 1.72
CA LYS A 60 2.74 1.85 2.06
C LYS A 60 3.45 2.84 1.14
N TRP A 61 4.71 2.60 0.80
CA TRP A 61 5.45 3.43 -0.15
C TRP A 61 4.93 3.27 -1.58
N THR A 62 4.61 2.05 -2.00
CA THR A 62 3.97 1.81 -3.31
C THR A 62 2.62 2.51 -3.40
N ALA A 63 1.78 2.41 -2.37
CA ALA A 63 0.50 3.10 -2.29
C ALA A 63 0.68 4.63 -2.38
N PHE A 64 1.64 5.19 -1.64
CA PHE A 64 1.93 6.61 -1.66
C PHE A 64 2.37 7.08 -3.06
N ALA A 65 3.28 6.35 -3.71
CA ALA A 65 3.73 6.67 -5.06
C ALA A 65 2.59 6.62 -6.09
N LEU A 66 1.73 5.59 -6.02
CA LEU A 66 0.55 5.47 -6.89
C LEU A 66 -0.45 6.61 -6.69
N MET A 67 -0.73 6.97 -5.42
CA MET A 67 -1.64 8.06 -5.11
C MET A 67 -1.07 9.41 -5.57
N LEU A 68 0.20 9.70 -5.32
CA LEU A 68 0.81 10.95 -5.79
C LEU A 68 0.83 11.05 -7.31
N TRP A 69 1.27 10.00 -8.00
CA TRP A 69 1.34 10.00 -9.46
C TRP A 69 -0.04 10.04 -10.12
N GLY A 70 -0.99 9.27 -9.60
CA GLY A 70 -2.37 9.27 -10.07
C GLY A 70 -3.05 10.62 -9.84
N LEU A 71 -2.87 11.24 -8.67
CA LEU A 71 -3.44 12.55 -8.39
C LEU A 71 -2.82 13.64 -9.26
N TRP A 72 -1.50 13.64 -9.40
CA TRP A 72 -0.80 14.59 -10.27
C TRP A 72 -1.25 14.46 -11.73
N GLY A 73 -1.27 13.24 -12.26
CA GLY A 73 -1.69 12.99 -13.63
C GLY A 73 -3.17 13.31 -13.87
N TRP A 74 -4.03 13.12 -12.87
CA TRP A 74 -5.45 13.47 -13.00
C TRP A 74 -5.69 14.99 -13.02
N LEU A 75 -4.90 15.76 -12.29
CA LEU A 75 -5.09 17.22 -12.16
C LEU A 75 -4.37 18.02 -13.25
N PHE A 76 -3.23 17.56 -13.75
CA PHE A 76 -2.32 18.36 -14.57
C PHE A 76 -2.03 17.80 -15.97
N LYS A 77 -2.60 16.64 -16.32
CA LYS A 77 -2.48 16.02 -17.65
C LYS A 77 -3.85 15.73 -18.23
#